data_AF-A0A1W9UKD5-F1
#
_entry.id   AF-A0A1W9UKD5-F1
#
_cell.length_a   1.000
_cell.length_b   1.000
_cell.length_c   1.000
_cell.angle_alpha   90.00
_cell.angle_beta   90.00
_cell.angle_gamma   90.00
#
_symmetry.space_group_name_H-M   'P 1'
#
loop_
_entity.id
_entity.type
_entity.pdbx_description
1 polymer ?
#
loop_
_entity_poly.entity_id
_entity_poly.type
_entity_poly.pdbx_seq_one_letter_code
_entity_poly.pdbx_strand_id
1 'polypeptide(L)'
;MFYTASSQLQGLLKRAWQTRMDNFPPNIQFDFPVDTAIVSLTGTQCALNCAHCGRHYLQHMIPIWEAERVPEAAPSALISGGSDANGRVPVTSNLEKVAALASGRRLNWHVGLIDDAEAKAIASYAAVISLDFVGDDETIREVYGLDKTVADYVQSYNILRQYAPVMPHITIGLRGGKLGHERPAMERLAQLGLDGLVFLVLMPTPGTRYADCRPPAVADVACILAEARLRFPDKPIYLGCMRPKGRYRGELDPLAVRAGLNKIVNPTRPAVQLAEKLGLSISRGRECCAL
;
A
#
# COMPACT_ATOMS: atom_id res chain seq x y z
N MET A 1 12.95 28.22 -23.59
CA MET A 1 13.67 27.08 -23.00
C MET A 1 12.72 26.26 -22.10
N PHE A 2 11.88 25.39 -22.67
CA PHE A 2 10.91 24.56 -21.91
C PHE A 2 11.43 23.14 -21.59
N TYR A 3 12.75 22.94 -21.61
CA TYR A 3 13.36 21.61 -21.55
C TYR A 3 13.61 21.06 -20.13
N THR A 4 13.27 21.75 -19.05
CA THR A 4 13.83 21.47 -17.72
C THR A 4 13.11 20.37 -16.93
N ALA A 5 11.77 20.34 -16.86
CA ALA A 5 11.08 19.36 -16.01
C ALA A 5 11.03 17.93 -16.62
N SER A 6 10.81 17.81 -17.93
CA SER A 6 10.72 16.51 -18.61
C SER A 6 12.08 15.82 -18.73
N SER A 7 13.15 16.57 -19.02
CA SER A 7 14.50 16.00 -19.12
C SER A 7 15.03 15.52 -17.77
N GLN A 8 14.74 16.24 -16.68
CA GLN A 8 15.10 15.84 -15.32
C GLN A 8 14.43 14.53 -14.91
N LEU A 9 13.12 14.39 -15.13
CA LEU A 9 12.42 13.14 -14.84
C LEU A 9 12.95 11.97 -15.66
N GLN A 10 13.23 12.16 -16.96
CA GLN A 10 13.83 11.09 -17.77
C GLN A 10 15.22 10.68 -17.26
N GLY A 11 16.06 11.64 -16.85
CA GLY A 11 17.35 11.37 -16.24
C GLY A 11 17.24 10.58 -14.95
N LEU A 12 16.28 10.94 -14.09
CA LEU A 12 15.98 10.25 -12.84
C LEU A 12 15.49 8.81 -13.08
N LEU A 13 14.53 8.63 -14.00
CA LEU A 13 14.01 7.31 -14.38
C LEU A 13 15.11 6.41 -14.96
N LYS A 14 16.03 6.97 -15.76
CA LYS A 14 17.18 6.21 -16.30
C LYS A 14 18.08 5.69 -15.17
N ARG A 15 18.36 6.53 -14.17
CA ARG A 15 19.16 6.14 -12.99
C ARG A 15 18.44 5.07 -12.18
N ALA A 16 17.16 5.26 -11.88
CA ALA A 16 16.36 4.28 -11.14
C ALA A 16 16.29 2.93 -11.88
N TRP A 17 16.12 2.96 -13.20
CA TRP A 17 16.16 1.75 -14.03
C TRP A 17 17.50 1.02 -13.94
N GLN A 18 18.62 1.76 -14.05
CA GLN A 18 19.95 1.18 -13.90
C GLN A 18 20.12 0.55 -12.50
N THR A 19 19.77 1.27 -11.44
CA THR A 19 19.82 0.75 -10.07
C THR A 19 19.00 -0.53 -9.93
N ARG A 20 17.81 -0.61 -10.54
CA ARG A 20 17.02 -1.84 -10.56
C ARG A 20 17.74 -2.99 -11.27
N MET A 21 18.37 -2.74 -12.42
CA MET A 21 19.14 -3.77 -13.14
C MET A 21 20.37 -4.26 -12.38
N ASP A 22 21.00 -3.38 -11.60
CA ASP A 22 22.17 -3.73 -10.80
C ASP A 22 21.83 -4.60 -9.57
N ASN A 23 20.57 -4.56 -9.11
CA ASN A 23 20.16 -5.17 -7.83
C ASN A 23 19.09 -6.27 -7.95
N PHE A 24 18.40 -6.37 -9.09
CA PHE A 24 17.33 -7.35 -9.28
C PHE A 24 17.47 -8.10 -10.60
N PRO A 25 17.05 -9.38 -10.65
CA PRO A 25 16.88 -10.07 -11.92
C PRO A 25 15.90 -9.32 -12.83
N PRO A 26 15.97 -9.52 -14.15
CA PRO A 26 15.10 -8.86 -15.12
C PRO A 26 13.70 -9.51 -15.12
N ASN A 27 13.00 -9.49 -13.97
CA ASN A 27 11.64 -9.96 -13.82
C ASN A 27 10.72 -8.89 -13.21
N ILE A 28 9.42 -8.99 -13.48
CA ILE A 28 8.39 -8.16 -12.86
C ILE A 28 7.14 -8.99 -12.62
N GLN A 29 6.52 -8.80 -11.47
CA GLN A 29 5.28 -9.47 -11.11
C GLN A 29 4.07 -8.57 -11.36
N PHE A 30 3.05 -9.12 -12.00
CA PHE A 30 1.78 -8.47 -12.24
C PHE A 30 0.65 -9.21 -11.54
N ASP A 31 0.08 -8.57 -10.52
CA ASP A 31 -0.94 -9.20 -9.67
C ASP A 31 -2.35 -8.77 -10.06
N PHE A 32 -3.26 -9.74 -10.09
CA PHE A 32 -4.68 -9.57 -10.31
C PHE A 32 -5.41 -10.20 -9.11
N PRO A 33 -5.62 -9.46 -8.00
CA PRO A 33 -6.02 -10.01 -6.71
C PRO A 33 -7.49 -10.45 -6.68
N VAL A 34 -7.83 -11.44 -7.50
CA VAL A 34 -9.19 -12.01 -7.65
C VAL A 34 -9.40 -13.23 -6.75
N ASP A 35 -8.32 -13.78 -6.18
CA ASP A 35 -8.36 -14.96 -5.31
C ASP A 35 -8.13 -14.60 -3.83
N THR A 36 -7.89 -13.33 -3.50
CA THR A 36 -7.83 -12.87 -2.10
C THR A 36 -9.19 -12.38 -1.65
N ALA A 37 -9.77 -13.02 -0.63
CA ALA A 37 -10.98 -12.52 0.03
C ALA A 37 -10.68 -11.24 0.82
N ILE A 38 -11.63 -10.32 0.91
CA ILE A 38 -11.49 -9.07 1.69
C ILE A 38 -12.45 -9.10 2.88
N VAL A 39 -11.92 -9.18 4.09
CA VAL A 39 -12.69 -9.42 5.32
C VAL A 39 -12.50 -8.29 6.31
N SER A 40 -13.62 -7.72 6.79
CA SER A 40 -13.64 -6.63 7.77
C SER A 40 -14.03 -7.13 9.15
N LEU A 41 -13.21 -6.83 10.16
CA LEU A 41 -13.46 -7.12 11.57
C LEU A 41 -14.59 -6.27 12.17
N THR A 42 -14.94 -5.16 11.52
CA THR A 42 -15.95 -4.20 12.01
C THR A 42 -17.12 -4.01 11.06
N GLY A 43 -17.19 -4.80 9.97
CA GLY A 43 -18.09 -4.53 8.85
C GLY A 43 -17.80 -3.15 8.27
N THR A 44 -18.80 -2.27 8.23
CA THR A 44 -18.68 -0.90 7.69
C THR A 44 -18.38 0.17 8.74
N GLN A 45 -18.30 -0.21 10.02
CA GLN A 45 -18.12 0.74 11.12
C GLN A 45 -16.67 1.20 11.21
N CYS A 46 -16.46 2.51 11.33
CA CYS A 46 -15.16 3.14 11.52
C CYS A 46 -15.36 4.51 12.17
N ALA A 47 -14.67 4.78 13.28
CA ALA A 47 -14.82 6.03 14.04
C ALA A 47 -14.13 7.21 13.34
N LEU A 48 -12.98 6.98 12.68
CA LEU A 48 -12.17 8.06 12.10
C LEU A 48 -12.85 8.80 10.96
N ASN A 49 -13.63 8.11 10.13
CA ASN A 49 -14.29 8.72 8.97
C ASN A 49 -13.31 9.58 8.15
N CYS A 50 -12.16 9.01 7.81
CA CYS A 50 -11.00 9.72 7.24
C CYS A 50 -11.37 10.54 6.00
N ALA A 51 -10.68 11.65 5.76
CA ALA A 51 -10.97 12.58 4.67
C ALA A 51 -10.97 11.91 3.28
N HIS A 52 -10.08 10.93 3.08
CA HIS A 52 -9.85 10.29 1.79
C HIS A 52 -10.80 9.10 1.50
N CYS A 53 -11.28 8.38 2.52
CA CYS A 53 -12.09 7.18 2.33
C CYS A 53 -13.51 7.29 2.89
N GLY A 54 -13.77 8.11 3.92
CA GLY A 54 -15.10 8.28 4.51
C GLY A 54 -15.81 6.96 4.86
N ARG A 55 -15.06 5.90 5.22
CA ARG A 55 -15.55 4.52 5.47
C ARG A 55 -16.01 3.76 4.23
N HIS A 56 -16.00 4.36 3.04
CA HIS A 56 -16.44 3.73 1.80
C HIS A 56 -15.68 2.45 1.47
N TYR A 57 -14.37 2.40 1.77
CA TYR A 57 -13.55 1.23 1.44
C TYR A 57 -13.96 -0.04 2.19
N LEU A 58 -14.64 0.08 3.34
CA LEU A 58 -15.15 -1.06 4.10
C LEU A 58 -16.45 -1.65 3.50
N GLN A 59 -17.17 -0.89 2.67
CA GLN A 59 -18.50 -1.29 2.16
C GLN A 59 -18.47 -2.53 1.27
N HIS A 60 -17.31 -2.86 0.71
CA HIS A 60 -17.14 -4.01 -0.18
C HIS A 60 -16.52 -5.22 0.53
N MET A 61 -16.20 -5.10 1.82
CA MET A 61 -15.58 -6.17 2.59
C MET A 61 -16.64 -7.06 3.22
N ILE A 62 -16.36 -8.37 3.27
CA ILE A 62 -17.18 -9.35 3.96
C ILE A 62 -16.99 -9.13 5.47
N PRO A 63 -18.04 -8.85 6.26
CA PRO A 63 -17.88 -8.76 7.70
C PRO A 63 -17.44 -10.10 8.31
N ILE A 64 -16.59 -10.07 9.33
CA ILE A 64 -16.03 -11.30 9.94
C ILE A 64 -17.10 -12.22 10.54
N TRP A 65 -18.25 -11.69 10.96
CA TRP A 65 -19.36 -12.51 11.44
C TRP A 65 -20.07 -13.29 10.33
N GLU A 66 -19.82 -12.95 9.06
CA GLU A 66 -20.28 -13.63 7.86
C GLU A 66 -19.11 -14.31 7.11
N ALA A 67 -18.08 -14.75 7.84
CA ALA A 67 -16.87 -15.36 7.26
C ALA A 67 -17.17 -16.62 6.43
N GLU A 68 -18.30 -17.29 6.65
CA GLU A 68 -18.80 -18.39 5.82
C GLU A 68 -19.08 -17.99 4.36
N ARG A 69 -19.22 -16.68 4.07
CA ARG A 69 -19.31 -16.16 2.70
C ARG A 69 -17.97 -16.14 1.97
N VAL A 70 -16.85 -16.32 2.67
CA VAL A 70 -15.52 -16.40 2.05
C VAL A 70 -15.43 -17.70 1.25
N PRO A 71 -15.11 -17.64 -0.06
CA PRO A 71 -14.99 -18.85 -0.87
C PRO A 71 -13.94 -19.82 -0.30
N GLU A 72 -14.30 -21.10 -0.14
CA GLU A 72 -13.37 -22.11 0.39
C GLU A 72 -12.08 -22.18 -0.43
N ALA A 73 -12.18 -22.03 -1.75
CA ALA A 73 -11.06 -22.07 -2.68
C ALA A 73 -10.13 -20.84 -2.63
N ALA A 74 -10.48 -19.78 -1.89
CA ALA A 74 -9.63 -18.59 -1.78
C ALA A 74 -8.35 -18.95 -0.98
N PRO A 75 -7.14 -18.89 -1.59
CA PRO A 75 -5.87 -19.23 -0.93
C PRO A 75 -5.43 -18.18 0.10
N SER A 76 -6.02 -16.99 0.07
CA SER A 76 -5.70 -15.91 1.01
C SER A 76 -6.87 -15.03 1.35
N ALA A 77 -6.73 -14.30 2.45
CA ALA A 77 -7.62 -13.22 2.82
C ALA A 77 -6.85 -12.00 3.30
N LEU A 78 -7.35 -10.81 2.95
CA LEU A 78 -6.98 -9.55 3.56
C LEU A 78 -7.89 -9.33 4.75
N ILE A 79 -7.30 -9.19 5.94
CA ILE A 79 -8.03 -8.89 7.18
C ILE A 79 -7.81 -7.43 7.53
N SER A 80 -8.88 -6.66 7.68
CA SER A 80 -8.81 -5.26 8.11
C SER A 80 -10.07 -4.88 8.88
N GLY A 81 -10.30 -3.59 9.09
CA GLY A 81 -11.52 -3.06 9.68
C GLY A 81 -11.45 -1.55 9.79
N GLY A 82 -12.54 -0.97 10.24
CA GLY A 82 -12.54 0.43 10.63
C GLY A 82 -11.76 0.65 11.91
N SER A 83 -11.07 1.79 11.96
CA SER A 83 -10.32 2.21 13.12
C SER A 83 -11.22 2.85 14.18
N ASP A 84 -10.84 2.70 15.44
CA ASP A 84 -11.36 3.45 16.57
C ASP A 84 -10.87 4.91 16.55
N ALA A 85 -11.25 5.70 17.57
CA ALA A 85 -10.85 7.11 17.68
C ALA A 85 -9.35 7.33 17.91
N ASN A 86 -8.60 6.28 18.26
CA ASN A 86 -7.15 6.30 18.44
C ASN A 86 -6.40 5.80 17.20
N GLY A 87 -7.10 5.48 16.12
CA GLY A 87 -6.49 4.96 14.89
C GLY A 87 -6.14 3.49 14.95
N ARG A 88 -6.68 2.74 15.91
CA ARG A 88 -6.46 1.30 16.07
C ARG A 88 -7.58 0.51 15.38
N VAL A 89 -7.23 -0.52 14.63
CA VAL A 89 -8.20 -1.52 14.16
C VAL A 89 -8.37 -2.54 15.30
N PRO A 90 -9.58 -2.99 15.64
CA PRO A 90 -9.79 -3.90 16.77
C PRO A 90 -9.39 -5.34 16.39
N VAL A 91 -8.09 -5.56 16.17
CA VAL A 91 -7.52 -6.78 15.57
C VAL A 91 -7.72 -8.05 16.41
N THR A 92 -7.99 -7.90 17.71
CA THR A 92 -8.28 -9.01 18.63
C THR A 92 -9.78 -9.38 18.66
N SER A 93 -10.62 -8.65 17.95
CA SER A 93 -12.04 -8.98 17.85
C SER A 93 -12.24 -10.22 16.97
N ASN A 94 -13.11 -11.12 17.42
CA ASN A 94 -13.50 -12.31 16.65
C ASN A 94 -12.33 -13.24 16.27
N LEU A 95 -11.27 -13.32 17.08
CA LEU A 95 -10.10 -14.17 16.78
C LEU A 95 -10.44 -15.65 16.56
N GLU A 96 -11.49 -16.17 17.21
CA GLU A 96 -11.97 -17.54 16.96
C GLU A 96 -12.42 -17.73 15.49
N LYS A 97 -13.21 -16.78 14.95
CA LYS A 97 -13.63 -16.79 13.55
C LYS A 97 -12.45 -16.59 12.60
N VAL A 98 -11.51 -15.73 12.98
CA VAL A 98 -10.27 -15.53 12.22
C VAL A 98 -9.43 -16.81 12.19
N ALA A 99 -9.33 -17.55 13.30
CA ALA A 99 -8.59 -18.81 13.37
C ALA A 99 -9.21 -19.86 12.44
N ALA A 100 -10.55 -19.95 12.40
CA ALA A 100 -11.25 -20.81 11.45
C ALA A 100 -10.96 -20.42 9.99
N LEU A 101 -10.94 -19.11 9.69
CA LEU A 101 -10.62 -18.59 8.36
C LEU A 101 -9.16 -18.85 7.95
N ALA A 102 -8.23 -18.75 8.91
CA ALA A 102 -6.79 -18.91 8.70
C ALA A 102 -6.39 -20.34 8.28
N SER A 103 -7.20 -21.35 8.61
CA SER A 103 -6.91 -22.73 8.26
C SER A 103 -6.78 -22.92 6.74
N GLY A 104 -5.55 -23.15 6.27
CA GLY A 104 -5.22 -23.32 4.86
C GLY A 104 -5.09 -22.03 4.05
N ARG A 105 -5.07 -20.85 4.69
CA ARG A 105 -4.99 -19.55 4.01
C ARG A 105 -3.84 -18.69 4.51
N ARG A 106 -3.26 -17.92 3.59
CA ARG A 106 -2.31 -16.84 3.95
C ARG A 106 -3.08 -15.57 4.24
N LEU A 107 -2.85 -14.95 5.39
CA LEU A 107 -3.55 -13.72 5.77
C LEU A 107 -2.63 -12.50 5.66
N ASN A 108 -3.10 -11.49 4.92
CA ASN A 108 -2.51 -10.15 4.92
C ASN A 108 -3.31 -9.23 5.84
N TRP A 109 -2.71 -8.80 6.94
CA TRP A 109 -3.38 -7.94 7.91
C TRP A 109 -3.13 -6.47 7.63
N HIS A 110 -4.18 -5.71 7.37
CA HIS A 110 -4.14 -4.25 7.33
C HIS A 110 -4.57 -3.73 8.69
N VAL A 111 -3.58 -3.27 9.45
CA VAL A 111 -3.77 -2.80 10.82
C VAL A 111 -3.69 -1.28 10.87
N GLY A 112 -4.25 -0.70 11.93
CA GLY A 112 -4.02 0.69 12.28
C GLY A 112 -2.78 0.83 13.17
N LEU A 113 -2.79 1.87 14.01
CA LEU A 113 -1.92 1.88 15.18
C LEU A 113 -2.22 0.67 16.06
N ILE A 114 -1.19 0.16 16.73
CA ILE A 114 -1.25 -1.10 17.45
C ILE A 114 -0.26 -1.11 18.62
N ASP A 115 -0.61 -1.86 19.67
CA ASP A 115 0.30 -2.16 20.78
C ASP A 115 0.88 -3.59 20.72
N ASP A 116 1.79 -3.88 21.65
CA ASP A 116 2.53 -5.15 21.71
C ASP A 116 1.62 -6.36 21.93
N ALA A 117 0.61 -6.22 22.81
CA ALA A 117 -0.30 -7.30 23.14
C ALA A 117 -1.19 -7.66 21.95
N GLU A 118 -1.69 -6.66 21.23
CA GLU A 118 -2.45 -6.83 20.00
C GLU A 118 -1.61 -7.47 18.88
N ALA A 119 -0.39 -6.96 18.66
CA ALA A 119 0.51 -7.51 17.64
C ALA A 119 0.86 -8.98 17.91
N LYS A 120 1.17 -9.30 19.17
CA LYS A 120 1.44 -10.67 19.61
C LYS A 120 0.22 -11.58 19.42
N ALA A 121 -0.99 -11.08 19.67
CA ALA A 121 -2.23 -11.87 19.55
C ALA A 121 -2.53 -12.26 18.10
N ILE A 122 -2.13 -11.45 17.11
CA ILE A 122 -2.37 -11.75 15.69
C ILE A 122 -1.20 -12.44 14.99
N ALA A 123 -0.03 -12.50 15.62
CA ALA A 123 1.23 -12.95 15.02
C ALA A 123 1.13 -14.32 14.33
N SER A 124 0.51 -15.30 15.00
CA SER A 124 0.39 -16.67 14.47
C SER A 124 -0.54 -16.79 13.25
N TYR A 125 -1.36 -15.76 12.99
CA TYR A 125 -2.28 -15.74 11.86
C TYR A 125 -1.73 -14.92 10.68
N ALA A 126 -0.76 -14.03 10.92
CA ALA A 126 -0.29 -13.08 9.93
C ALA A 126 0.82 -13.68 9.06
N ALA A 127 0.51 -13.95 7.79
CA ALA A 127 1.56 -14.24 6.81
C ALA A 127 2.37 -12.97 6.47
N VAL A 128 1.69 -11.82 6.45
CA VAL A 128 2.28 -10.49 6.28
C VAL A 128 1.36 -9.45 6.91
N ILE A 129 1.94 -8.34 7.36
CA ILE A 129 1.19 -7.19 7.88
C ILE A 129 1.44 -5.98 6.99
N SER A 130 0.38 -5.42 6.44
CA SER A 130 0.39 -4.14 5.72
C SER A 130 0.08 -3.01 6.71
N LEU A 131 0.97 -2.01 6.77
CA LEU A 131 0.80 -0.85 7.64
C LEU A 131 0.84 0.42 6.79
N ASP A 132 -0.21 1.23 6.82
CA ASP A 132 -0.18 2.58 6.27
C ASP A 132 0.79 3.45 7.08
N PHE A 133 1.89 3.88 6.48
CA PHE A 133 2.95 4.63 7.13
C PHE A 133 2.96 6.08 6.64
N VAL A 134 2.72 7.02 7.56
CA VAL A 134 2.64 8.46 7.27
C VAL A 134 3.83 9.20 7.83
N GLY A 135 4.42 10.08 7.00
CA GLY A 135 5.70 10.73 7.30
C GLY A 135 5.63 12.10 7.96
N ASP A 136 4.44 12.69 8.14
CA ASP A 136 4.27 13.96 8.87
C ASP A 136 2.96 14.05 9.66
N ASP A 137 3.00 14.83 10.74
CA ASP A 137 1.89 15.02 11.69
C ASP A 137 0.72 15.79 11.07
N GLU A 138 0.99 16.69 10.12
CA GLU A 138 -0.03 17.49 9.46
C GLU A 138 -0.96 16.60 8.62
N THR A 139 -0.40 15.60 7.93
CA THR A 139 -1.15 14.59 7.18
C THR A 139 -1.96 13.69 8.11
N ILE A 140 -1.38 13.24 9.23
CA ILE A 140 -2.10 12.44 10.23
C ILE A 140 -3.32 13.21 10.76
N ARG A 141 -3.13 14.48 11.13
CA ARG A 141 -4.17 15.33 11.70
C ARG A 141 -5.26 15.67 10.69
N GLU A 142 -4.90 16.10 9.48
CA GLU A 142 -5.88 16.52 8.47
C GLU A 142 -6.67 15.33 7.89
N VAL A 143 -5.96 14.25 7.55
CA VAL A 143 -6.55 13.14 6.80
C VAL A 143 -7.31 12.22 7.74
N TYR A 144 -6.71 11.83 8.86
CA TYR A 144 -7.31 10.87 9.79
C TYR A 144 -8.08 11.53 10.94
N GLY A 145 -7.86 12.83 11.21
CA GLY A 145 -8.47 13.50 12.36
C GLY A 145 -7.86 13.05 13.69
N LEU A 146 -6.64 12.50 13.66
CA LEU A 146 -5.96 11.94 14.82
C LEU A 146 -5.09 12.98 15.50
N ASP A 147 -5.15 13.03 16.84
CA ASP A 147 -4.14 13.70 17.66
C ASP A 147 -3.00 12.72 17.95
N LYS A 148 -2.30 12.35 16.87
CA LYS A 148 -1.19 11.41 16.84
C LYS A 148 -0.04 12.01 16.04
N THR A 149 1.14 11.43 16.20
CA THR A 149 2.37 11.87 15.57
C THR A 149 3.00 10.76 14.76
N VAL A 150 3.98 11.09 13.93
CA VAL A 150 4.82 10.12 13.23
C VAL A 150 5.49 9.13 14.22
N ALA A 151 5.75 9.55 15.46
CA ALA A 151 6.33 8.66 16.47
C ALA A 151 5.41 7.48 16.80
N ASP A 152 4.09 7.67 16.80
CA ASP A 152 3.12 6.58 17.01
C ASP A 152 3.19 5.53 15.89
N TYR A 153 3.33 5.97 14.63
CA TYR A 153 3.50 5.09 13.48
C TYR A 153 4.83 4.33 13.50
N VAL A 154 5.92 5.02 13.90
CA VAL A 154 7.24 4.40 14.10
C VAL A 154 7.18 3.34 15.20
N GLN A 155 6.50 3.63 16.31
CA GLN A 155 6.31 2.69 17.40
C GLN A 155 5.54 1.45 16.94
N SER A 156 4.39 1.62 16.30
CA SER A 156 3.61 0.49 15.75
C SER A 156 4.41 -0.33 14.74
N TYR A 157 5.16 0.31 13.85
CA TYR A 157 6.04 -0.40 12.91
C TYR A 157 7.11 -1.25 13.61
N ASN A 158 7.75 -0.70 14.66
CA ASN A 158 8.76 -1.44 15.44
C ASN A 158 8.17 -2.58 16.25
N ILE A 159 6.95 -2.44 16.76
CA ILE A 159 6.24 -3.53 17.44
C ILE A 159 5.94 -4.66 16.45
N LEU A 160 5.27 -4.34 15.33
CA LEU A 160 4.82 -5.34 14.36
C LEU A 160 5.95 -6.20 13.81
N ARG A 161 7.11 -5.59 13.53
CA ARG A 161 8.29 -6.28 12.98
C ARG A 161 8.93 -7.31 13.92
N GLN A 162 8.61 -7.27 15.21
CA GLN A 162 9.06 -8.30 16.14
C GLN A 162 8.29 -9.61 15.98
N TYR A 163 7.12 -9.57 15.32
CA TYR A 163 6.17 -10.67 15.29
C TYR A 163 5.90 -11.24 13.90
N ALA A 164 5.92 -10.42 12.85
CA ALA A 164 5.63 -10.85 11.49
C ALA A 164 6.32 -9.95 10.44
N PRO A 165 6.47 -10.41 9.19
CA PRO A 165 6.91 -9.56 8.08
C PRO A 165 5.97 -8.37 7.91
N VAL A 166 6.53 -7.16 7.82
CA VAL A 166 5.75 -5.92 7.67
C VAL A 166 6.07 -5.25 6.35
N MET A 167 5.02 -4.91 5.61
CA MET A 167 5.07 -4.20 4.34
C MET A 167 4.47 -2.79 4.53
N PRO A 168 5.28 -1.76 4.80
CA PRO A 168 4.80 -0.38 4.82
C PRO A 168 4.11 0.00 3.52
N HIS A 169 3.01 0.73 3.64
CA HIS A 169 2.27 1.32 2.55
C HIS A 169 2.37 2.85 2.66
N ILE A 170 2.87 3.51 1.61
CA ILE A 170 2.90 4.97 1.51
C ILE A 170 1.89 5.39 0.44
N THR A 171 0.86 6.14 0.83
CA THR A 171 -0.09 6.72 -0.12
C THR A 171 0.41 8.08 -0.61
N ILE A 172 0.85 8.15 -1.86
CA ILE A 172 1.33 9.38 -2.48
C ILE A 172 0.17 10.36 -2.69
N GLY A 173 0.33 11.59 -2.23
CA GLY A 173 -0.67 12.64 -2.25
C GLY A 173 -1.79 12.42 -1.24
N LEU A 174 -1.57 11.65 -0.17
CA LEU A 174 -2.62 11.29 0.81
C LEU A 174 -3.40 12.51 1.33
N ARG A 175 -2.72 13.65 1.53
CA ARG A 175 -3.30 14.91 1.98
C ARG A 175 -3.90 15.71 0.83
N GLY A 176 -5.03 15.23 0.31
CA GLY A 176 -5.82 15.94 -0.71
C GLY A 176 -5.08 16.17 -2.04
N GLY A 177 -4.10 15.32 -2.36
CA GLY A 177 -3.27 15.40 -3.56
C GLY A 177 -1.95 16.14 -3.38
N LYS A 178 -1.74 16.77 -2.22
CA LYS A 178 -0.50 17.49 -1.90
C LYS A 178 0.58 16.49 -1.49
N LEU A 179 1.78 16.69 -2.00
CA LEU A 179 2.98 16.00 -1.57
C LEU A 179 3.51 16.63 -0.27
N GLY A 180 4.17 15.84 0.55
CA GLY A 180 4.80 16.31 1.78
C GLY A 180 5.32 15.14 2.61
N HIS A 181 4.44 14.19 2.93
CA HIS A 181 4.74 13.12 3.87
C HIS A 181 5.58 11.98 3.28
N GLU A 182 5.65 11.85 1.96
CA GLU A 182 6.24 10.69 1.29
C GLU A 182 7.75 10.58 1.50
N ARG A 183 8.48 11.70 1.34
CA ARG A 183 9.94 11.72 1.51
C ARG A 183 10.33 11.55 2.97
N PRO A 184 9.72 12.26 3.95
CA PRO A 184 9.92 11.96 5.37
C PRO A 184 9.62 10.50 5.73
N ALA A 185 8.53 9.92 5.21
CA ALA A 185 8.21 8.51 5.44
C ALA A 185 9.33 7.59 4.94
N MET A 186 9.81 7.80 3.72
CA MET A 186 10.94 7.04 3.16
C MET A 186 12.24 7.25 3.94
N GLU A 187 12.51 8.46 4.43
CA GLU A 187 13.70 8.74 5.25
C GLU A 187 13.67 7.98 6.57
N ARG A 188 12.51 7.94 7.24
CA ARG A 188 12.31 7.15 8.47
C ARG A 188 12.45 5.66 8.20
N LEU A 189 11.80 5.15 7.17
CA LEU A 189 11.88 3.73 6.82
C LEU A 189 13.30 3.30 6.42
N ALA A 190 14.09 4.19 5.82
CA ALA A 190 15.52 3.93 5.55
C ALA A 190 16.34 3.79 6.84
N GLN A 191 16.04 4.57 7.88
CA GLN A 191 16.68 4.47 9.19
C GLN A 191 16.24 3.21 9.95
N LEU A 192 14.96 2.86 9.84
CA LEU A 192 14.37 1.72 10.54
C LEU A 192 14.69 0.38 9.86
N GLY A 193 14.98 0.38 8.56
CA GLY A 193 15.03 -0.80 7.71
C GLY A 193 13.64 -1.24 7.25
N LEU A 194 13.55 -2.00 6.15
CA LEU A 194 12.31 -2.59 5.63
C LEU A 194 12.61 -3.78 4.72
N ASP A 195 11.69 -4.74 4.65
CA ASP A 195 11.79 -5.90 3.77
C ASP A 195 11.18 -5.64 2.39
N GLY A 196 10.27 -4.68 2.28
CA GLY A 196 9.68 -4.20 1.03
C GLY A 196 8.83 -2.96 1.26
N LEU A 197 8.43 -2.29 0.18
CA LEU A 197 7.64 -1.05 0.24
C LEU A 197 6.52 -1.06 -0.80
N VAL A 198 5.30 -0.72 -0.40
CA VAL A 198 4.17 -0.55 -1.30
C VAL A 198 3.84 0.93 -1.43
N PHE A 199 3.70 1.41 -2.66
CA PHE A 199 3.13 2.71 -2.95
C PHE A 199 1.68 2.59 -3.40
N LEU A 200 0.85 3.48 -2.86
CA LEU A 200 -0.49 3.78 -3.35
C LEU A 200 -0.51 5.24 -3.84
N VAL A 201 -1.61 5.63 -4.48
CA VAL A 201 -1.83 7.03 -4.87
C VAL A 201 -3.24 7.42 -4.44
N LEU A 202 -3.40 8.62 -3.87
CA LEU A 202 -4.72 9.15 -3.53
C LEU A 202 -5.65 9.04 -4.74
N MET A 203 -6.81 8.43 -4.49
CA MET A 203 -7.93 8.41 -5.41
C MET A 203 -9.06 9.20 -4.75
N PRO A 204 -9.46 10.36 -5.33
CA PRO A 204 -10.63 11.09 -4.85
C PRO A 204 -11.85 10.17 -4.83
N THR A 205 -12.38 9.92 -3.64
CA THR A 205 -13.51 8.99 -3.45
C THR A 205 -14.80 9.81 -3.38
N PRO A 206 -15.78 9.55 -4.26
CA PRO A 206 -17.07 10.24 -4.21
C PRO A 206 -17.73 10.13 -2.84
N GLY A 207 -18.31 11.23 -2.35
CA GLY A 207 -18.96 11.28 -1.03
C GLY A 207 -18.03 11.49 0.17
N THR A 208 -16.72 11.66 -0.06
CA THR A 208 -15.73 11.94 1.00
C THR A 208 -15.34 13.42 1.04
N ARG A 209 -14.63 13.85 2.09
CA ARG A 209 -14.11 15.24 2.17
C ARG A 209 -13.12 15.57 1.06
N TYR A 210 -12.49 14.56 0.45
CA TYR A 210 -11.57 14.71 -0.67
C TYR A 210 -12.19 14.33 -2.02
N ALA A 211 -13.52 14.23 -2.12
CA ALA A 211 -14.20 13.88 -3.38
C ALA A 211 -13.81 14.80 -4.54
N ASP A 212 -13.67 16.10 -4.28
CA ASP A 212 -13.36 17.12 -5.28
C ASP A 212 -11.86 17.50 -5.35
N CYS A 213 -11.03 16.83 -4.56
CA CYS A 213 -9.58 17.00 -4.66
C CYS A 213 -9.04 16.43 -5.96
N ARG A 214 -7.87 16.90 -6.40
CA ARG A 214 -7.15 16.30 -7.53
C ARG A 214 -6.09 15.33 -6.99
N PRO A 215 -5.86 14.19 -7.65
CA PRO A 215 -4.68 13.38 -7.34
C PRO A 215 -3.39 14.16 -7.67
N PRO A 216 -2.24 13.77 -7.09
CA PRO A 216 -0.95 14.37 -7.45
C PRO A 216 -0.66 14.20 -8.95
N ALA A 217 0.20 15.03 -9.54
CA ALA A 217 0.52 14.89 -10.96
C ALA A 217 1.31 13.59 -11.22
N VAL A 218 1.05 12.93 -12.35
CA VAL A 218 1.70 11.66 -12.72
C VAL A 218 3.23 11.79 -12.72
N ALA A 219 3.77 12.92 -13.18
CA ALA A 219 5.20 13.18 -13.19
C ALA A 219 5.80 13.22 -11.79
N ASP A 220 5.09 13.81 -10.82
CA ASP A 220 5.55 13.89 -9.43
C ASP A 220 5.51 12.53 -8.75
N VAL A 221 4.45 11.74 -9.00
CA VAL A 221 4.39 10.36 -8.52
C VAL A 221 5.53 9.54 -9.11
N ALA A 222 5.80 9.64 -10.42
CA ALA A 222 6.91 8.95 -11.06
C ALA A 222 8.28 9.38 -10.48
N CYS A 223 8.43 10.65 -10.10
CA CYS A 223 9.62 11.16 -9.41
C CYS A 223 9.82 10.45 -8.06
N ILE A 224 8.77 10.40 -7.22
CA ILE A 224 8.82 9.72 -5.91
C ILE A 224 9.14 8.23 -6.07
N LEU A 225 8.53 7.54 -7.04
CA LEU A 225 8.79 6.12 -7.30
C LEU A 225 10.26 5.88 -7.70
N ALA A 226 10.82 6.72 -8.56
CA ALA A 226 12.21 6.61 -8.98
C ALA A 226 13.19 6.91 -7.83
N GLU A 227 12.89 7.90 -7.00
CA GLU A 227 13.67 8.18 -5.78
C GLU A 227 13.60 7.05 -4.78
N ALA A 228 12.44 6.41 -4.62
CA ALA A 228 12.30 5.23 -3.77
C ALA A 228 13.24 4.11 -4.24
N ARG A 229 13.30 3.83 -5.55
CA ARG A 229 14.25 2.86 -6.10
C ARG A 229 15.71 3.24 -5.82
N LEU A 230 16.07 4.52 -5.97
CA LEU A 230 17.44 4.96 -5.68
C LEU A 230 17.78 4.87 -4.19
N ARG A 231 16.81 5.10 -3.31
CA ARG A 231 16.99 5.04 -1.85
C ARG A 231 17.01 3.61 -1.32
N PHE A 232 16.23 2.72 -1.93
CA PHE A 232 16.10 1.31 -1.56
C PHE A 232 16.54 0.42 -2.75
N PRO A 233 17.84 0.41 -3.07
CA PRO A 233 18.33 -0.22 -4.30
C PRO A 233 18.07 -1.72 -4.33
N ASP A 234 18.10 -2.39 -3.18
CA ASP A 234 18.01 -3.84 -3.00
C ASP A 234 16.66 -4.30 -2.40
N LYS A 235 15.72 -3.39 -2.13
CA LYS A 235 14.41 -3.75 -1.55
C LYS A 235 13.31 -3.85 -2.61
N PRO A 236 12.40 -4.83 -2.53
CA PRO A 236 11.26 -4.91 -3.41
C PRO A 236 10.33 -3.71 -3.23
N ILE A 237 9.96 -3.07 -4.35
CA ILE A 237 9.04 -1.92 -4.38
C ILE A 237 7.86 -2.21 -5.29
N TYR A 238 6.66 -2.05 -4.75
CA TYR A 238 5.41 -2.41 -5.40
C TYR A 238 4.53 -1.19 -5.65
N LEU A 239 3.78 -1.20 -6.76
CA LEU A 239 2.68 -0.27 -6.99
C LEU A 239 1.37 -1.00 -6.70
N GLY A 240 0.75 -0.66 -5.57
CA GLY A 240 -0.46 -1.32 -5.07
C GLY A 240 -1.72 -0.95 -5.84
N CYS A 241 -2.86 -1.52 -5.42
CA CYS A 241 -4.12 -1.45 -6.16
C CYS A 241 -4.78 -0.06 -6.18
N MET A 242 -4.59 0.74 -5.13
CA MET A 242 -5.21 2.06 -4.97
C MET A 242 -4.42 3.12 -5.73
N ARG A 243 -4.99 3.58 -6.85
CA ARG A 243 -4.56 4.75 -7.64
C ARG A 243 -5.66 5.12 -8.64
N PRO A 244 -5.80 6.40 -9.03
CA PRO A 244 -6.86 6.84 -9.96
C PRO A 244 -6.91 5.99 -11.23
N LYS A 245 -8.12 5.72 -11.73
CA LYS A 245 -8.38 4.87 -12.91
C LYS A 245 -8.17 5.64 -14.22
N GLY A 246 -8.44 4.98 -15.35
CA GLY A 246 -8.48 5.59 -16.68
C GLY A 246 -7.12 6.13 -17.13
N ARG A 247 -7.13 7.34 -17.72
CA ARG A 247 -5.94 7.99 -18.30
C ARG A 247 -4.79 8.09 -17.30
N TYR A 248 -5.08 8.47 -16.05
CA TYR A 248 -4.07 8.61 -15.00
C TYR A 248 -3.25 7.32 -14.81
N ARG A 249 -3.94 6.18 -14.64
CA ARG A 249 -3.29 4.87 -14.52
C ARG A 249 -2.53 4.47 -15.78
N GLY A 250 -3.10 4.75 -16.95
CA GLY A 250 -2.46 4.46 -18.23
C GLY A 250 -1.14 5.20 -18.45
N GLU A 251 -1.01 6.40 -17.89
CA GLU A 251 0.23 7.18 -17.92
C GLU A 251 1.20 6.76 -16.80
N LEU A 252 0.71 6.48 -15.60
CA LEU A 252 1.55 6.17 -14.44
C LEU A 252 2.19 4.77 -14.50
N ASP A 253 1.43 3.73 -14.83
CA ASP A 253 1.94 2.35 -14.74
C ASP A 253 3.19 2.10 -15.60
N PRO A 254 3.29 2.59 -16.87
CA PRO A 254 4.52 2.49 -17.64
C PRO A 254 5.70 3.22 -16.99
N LEU A 255 5.44 4.38 -16.36
CA LEU A 255 6.48 5.11 -15.63
C LEU A 255 6.93 4.36 -14.38
N ALA A 256 6.04 3.64 -13.71
CA ALA A 256 6.39 2.77 -12.60
C ALA A 256 7.31 1.60 -13.03
N VAL A 257 7.09 1.02 -14.22
CA VAL A 257 8.03 0.04 -14.80
C VAL A 257 9.40 0.69 -15.02
N ARG A 258 9.45 1.89 -15.62
CA ARG A 258 10.71 2.64 -15.84
C ARG A 258 11.40 3.06 -14.54
N ALA A 259 10.64 3.37 -13.50
CA ALA A 259 11.15 3.67 -12.17
C ALA A 259 11.75 2.44 -11.48
N GLY A 260 11.65 1.25 -12.09
CA GLY A 260 12.30 0.04 -11.59
C GLY A 260 11.50 -0.65 -10.50
N LEU A 261 10.17 -0.52 -10.47
CA LEU A 261 9.34 -1.28 -9.55
C LEU A 261 9.34 -2.78 -9.89
N ASN A 262 9.21 -3.62 -8.86
CA ASN A 262 9.27 -5.08 -8.97
C ASN A 262 7.88 -5.71 -9.17
N LYS A 263 6.83 -5.03 -8.73
CA LYS A 263 5.46 -5.54 -8.80
C LYS A 263 4.47 -4.41 -9.10
N ILE A 264 3.47 -4.67 -9.94
CA ILE A 264 2.36 -3.73 -10.19
C ILE A 264 1.04 -4.50 -10.10
N VAL A 265 0.12 -4.01 -9.27
CA VAL A 265 -1.22 -4.60 -9.13
C VAL A 265 -2.18 -4.01 -10.14
N ASN A 266 -2.92 -4.88 -10.83
CA ASN A 266 -3.83 -4.55 -11.91
C ASN A 266 -3.17 -3.61 -12.93
N PRO A 267 -2.05 -4.03 -13.56
CA PRO A 267 -1.31 -3.19 -14.49
C PRO A 267 -2.12 -2.89 -15.74
N THR A 268 -1.92 -1.70 -16.31
CA THR A 268 -2.47 -1.38 -17.62
C THR A 268 -1.70 -2.08 -18.74
N ARG A 269 -2.38 -2.33 -19.88
CA ARG A 269 -1.76 -2.92 -21.07
C ARG A 269 -0.47 -2.19 -21.52
N PRO A 270 -0.39 -0.84 -21.54
CA PRO A 270 0.85 -0.15 -21.86
C PRO A 270 2.03 -0.48 -20.93
N ALA A 271 1.77 -0.74 -19.65
CA ALA A 271 2.83 -1.13 -18.71
C ALA A 271 3.34 -2.55 -18.99
N VAL A 272 2.43 -3.47 -19.30
CA VAL A 272 2.78 -4.84 -19.72
C VAL A 272 3.66 -4.82 -20.98
N GLN A 273 3.22 -4.09 -22.01
CA GLN A 273 3.97 -3.95 -23.27
C GLN A 273 5.34 -3.30 -23.07
N LEU A 274 5.43 -2.32 -22.17
CA LEU A 274 6.71 -1.69 -21.87
C LEU A 274 7.65 -2.64 -21.13
N ALA A 275 7.16 -3.44 -20.19
CA ALA A 275 7.96 -4.45 -19.51
C ALA A 275 8.54 -5.47 -20.50
N GLU A 276 7.72 -5.96 -21.44
CA GLU A 276 8.15 -6.86 -22.53
C GLU A 276 9.23 -6.19 -23.40
N LYS A 277 9.01 -4.93 -23.80
CA LYS A 277 9.97 -4.15 -24.60
C LYS A 277 11.31 -3.94 -23.89
N LEU A 278 11.28 -3.83 -22.56
CA LEU A 278 12.48 -3.70 -21.72
C LEU A 278 13.15 -5.05 -21.42
N GLY A 279 12.64 -6.16 -21.98
CA GLY A 279 13.21 -7.49 -21.82
C GLY A 279 12.95 -8.12 -20.45
N LEU A 280 11.91 -7.68 -19.73
CA LEU A 280 11.56 -8.26 -18.44
C LEU A 280 10.72 -9.53 -18.61
N SER A 281 11.08 -10.58 -17.87
CA SER A 281 10.25 -11.76 -17.68
C SER A 281 9.06 -11.44 -16.77
N ILE A 282 7.84 -11.68 -17.24
CA ILE A 282 6.61 -11.36 -16.52
C ILE A 282 6.08 -12.60 -15.79
N SER A 283 5.93 -12.50 -14.47
CA SER A 283 5.13 -13.44 -13.67
C SER A 283 3.76 -12.84 -13.36
N ARG A 284 2.76 -13.70 -13.15
CA ARG A 284 1.40 -13.28 -12.80
C ARG A 284 0.97 -13.91 -11.48
N GLY A 285 0.52 -13.09 -10.54
CA GLY A 285 -0.09 -13.54 -9.29
C GLY A 285 -1.58 -13.24 -9.25
N ARG A 286 -2.30 -13.96 -8.39
CA ARG A 286 -3.76 -13.81 -8.22
C ARG A 286 -4.18 -13.38 -6.81
N GLU A 287 -3.20 -13.12 -5.95
CA GLU A 287 -3.37 -12.73 -4.54
C GLU A 287 -3.01 -11.25 -4.33
N CYS A 288 -3.22 -10.75 -3.11
CA CYS A 288 -2.94 -9.37 -2.71
C CYS A 288 -1.45 -8.97 -2.86
N CYS A 289 -1.18 -7.67 -2.99
CA CYS A 289 0.16 -7.12 -3.28
C CYS A 289 1.26 -7.55 -2.31
N ALA A 290 0.94 -7.75 -1.04
CA ALA A 290 1.91 -8.09 0.00
C ALA A 290 2.14 -9.60 0.15
N LEU A 291 1.39 -10.44 -0.58
CA LEU A 291 1.46 -11.90 -0.58
C LEU A 291 2.22 -12.46 -1.79
#